data_AF-A0A1V4ZJE6-F1
#
_entry.id   AF-A0A1V4ZJE6-F1
#
_cell.length_a   1.000
_cell.length_b   1.000
_cell.length_c   1.000
_cell.angle_alpha   90.00
_cell.angle_beta   90.00
_cell.angle_gamma   90.00
#
_symmetry.space_group_name_H-M   'P 1'
#
loop_
_entity.id
_entity.type
_entity.pdbx_description
1 polymer ?
#
loop_
_entity_poly.entity_id
_entity_poly.type
_entity_poly.pdbx_seq_one_letter_code
_entity_poly.pdbx_strand_id
1 'polypeptide(L)'
;MDLILVRYAEVGLKSRGVRKRFERILMDNMLSILAHDGVEALVRNDQGRIFVQSADIDKAVRSVQKVFGVASVSPVVKCGSNMEEMRARVAELSRNWLEEGSTFKIEARRSGSHSYNSMQAAASIGEAVLWANEDRGIKVNIHHPDKVIYVEIRENMAYVFSDYVPGPGGLPMGSQGKVLAMVRNDRDALAAWLIMKRGCRCVAVGEDGPSTDLLRSWDPDMKLVSPGDMVSLSYRHRAAAVVFGSSIADEDELLQTEIPVPVFYPIVGWSEDEVAKGIREIKAGRPAHIGLV
;
A
#
# COMPACT_ATOMS: atom_id res chain seq x y z
N MET A 1 5.66 21.75 -2.89
CA MET A 1 5.15 20.51 -2.27
C MET A 1 5.32 19.41 -3.28
N ASP A 2 6.01 18.36 -2.87
CA ASP A 2 6.32 17.22 -3.72
C ASP A 2 5.12 16.28 -3.79
N LEU A 3 5.12 15.41 -4.81
CA LEU A 3 3.96 14.60 -5.17
C LEU A 3 4.29 13.12 -5.06
N ILE A 4 3.41 12.36 -4.42
CA ILE A 4 3.42 10.89 -4.41
C ILE A 4 2.27 10.41 -5.28
N LEU A 5 2.57 9.45 -6.15
CA LEU A 5 1.58 8.67 -6.87
C LEU A 5 1.36 7.35 -6.14
N VAL A 6 0.10 7.10 -5.76
CA VAL A 6 -0.31 5.90 -5.05
C VAL A 6 -1.13 5.00 -5.96
N ARG A 7 -0.70 3.75 -6.05
CA ARG A 7 -1.38 2.69 -6.79
C ARG A 7 -2.02 1.75 -5.79
N TYR A 8 -3.32 1.51 -5.94
CA TYR A 8 -4.06 0.58 -5.11
C TYR A 8 -4.12 -0.81 -5.75
N ALA A 9 -4.30 -1.84 -4.92
CA ALA A 9 -4.34 -3.24 -5.35
C ALA A 9 -5.73 -3.62 -5.93
N GLU A 10 -6.50 -4.42 -5.18
CA GLU A 10 -7.75 -5.05 -5.61
C GLU A 10 -8.90 -4.07 -5.88
N VAL A 11 -8.74 -2.79 -5.51
CA VAL A 11 -9.75 -1.72 -5.67
C VAL A 11 -10.10 -1.49 -7.15
N GLY A 12 -9.11 -1.61 -8.05
CA GLY A 12 -9.30 -1.35 -9.49
C GLY A 12 -10.26 -2.31 -10.18
N LEU A 13 -10.41 -3.53 -9.65
CA LEU A 13 -11.23 -4.61 -10.21
C LEU A 13 -12.72 -4.51 -9.85
N LYS A 14 -13.10 -3.57 -8.97
CA LYS A 14 -14.47 -3.44 -8.48
C LYS A 14 -15.34 -2.60 -9.42
N SER A 15 -16.66 -2.78 -9.32
CA SER A 15 -17.64 -1.95 -10.04
C SER A 15 -17.45 -0.47 -9.70
N ARG A 16 -17.84 0.44 -10.60
CA ARG A 16 -17.61 1.89 -10.44
C ARG A 16 -18.06 2.44 -9.07
N GLY A 17 -19.22 2.00 -8.59
CA GLY A 17 -19.75 2.42 -7.28
C GLY A 17 -18.92 1.91 -6.11
N VAL A 18 -18.57 0.62 -6.13
CA VAL A 18 -17.73 -0.01 -5.09
C VAL A 18 -16.33 0.59 -5.09
N ARG A 19 -15.75 0.80 -6.28
CA ARG A 19 -14.44 1.44 -6.45
C ARG A 19 -14.42 2.83 -5.82
N LYS A 20 -15.40 3.69 -6.12
CA LYS A 20 -15.49 5.05 -5.53
C LYS A 20 -15.57 5.02 -4.01
N ARG A 21 -16.34 4.08 -3.45
CA ARG A 21 -16.43 3.88 -1.98
C ARG A 21 -15.07 3.45 -1.41
N PHE A 22 -14.40 2.50 -2.04
CA PHE A 22 -13.11 1.96 -1.57
C PHE A 22 -11.99 2.99 -1.68
N GLU A 23 -11.96 3.78 -2.76
CA GLU A 23 -11.03 4.90 -2.93
C GLU A 23 -11.21 5.94 -1.81
N ARG A 24 -12.45 6.26 -1.43
CA ARG A 24 -12.71 7.16 -0.30
C ARG A 24 -12.16 6.60 1.01
N ILE A 25 -12.51 5.36 1.36
CA ILE A 25 -12.02 4.69 2.57
C ILE A 25 -10.48 4.67 2.58
N LEU A 26 -9.87 4.39 1.43
CA LEU A 26 -8.42 4.35 1.29
C LEU A 26 -7.79 5.73 1.55
N MET A 27 -8.36 6.81 1.00
CA MET A 27 -7.90 8.17 1.27
C MET A 27 -8.08 8.56 2.74
N ASP A 28 -9.19 8.18 3.37
CA ASP A 28 -9.45 8.44 4.79
C ASP A 28 -8.41 7.71 5.67
N ASN A 29 -8.09 6.46 5.35
CA ASN A 29 -7.05 5.70 6.05
C ASN A 29 -5.65 6.32 5.86
N MET A 30 -5.33 6.84 4.66
CA MET A 30 -4.09 7.58 4.44
C MET A 30 -4.00 8.83 5.30
N LEU A 31 -5.07 9.62 5.35
CA LEU A 31 -5.13 10.84 6.16
C LEU A 31 -4.96 10.53 7.65
N SER A 32 -5.58 9.47 8.16
CA SER A 32 -5.41 9.03 9.55
C SER A 32 -3.95 8.69 9.87
N ILE A 33 -3.28 7.88 9.04
CA ILE A 33 -1.86 7.54 9.24
C ILE A 33 -0.94 8.76 9.09
N LEU A 34 -1.17 9.60 8.08
CA LEU A 34 -0.38 10.83 7.87
C LEU A 34 -0.53 11.78 9.07
N ALA A 35 -1.74 11.96 9.60
CA ALA A 35 -1.99 12.79 10.76
C ALA A 35 -1.34 12.22 12.03
N HIS A 36 -1.47 10.91 12.26
CA HIS A 36 -0.82 10.23 13.39
C HIS A 36 0.70 10.38 13.35
N ASP A 37 1.30 10.26 12.17
CA ASP A 37 2.74 10.42 12.01
C ASP A 37 3.15 11.91 12.02
N GLY A 38 2.23 12.86 12.08
CA GLY A 38 2.52 14.30 12.06
C GLY A 38 3.05 14.76 10.72
N VAL A 39 2.41 14.34 9.63
CA VAL A 39 2.70 14.73 8.24
C VAL A 39 1.53 15.53 7.69
N GLU A 40 1.76 16.82 7.45
CA GLU A 40 0.80 17.65 6.73
C GLU A 40 0.79 17.26 5.24
N ALA A 41 -0.38 16.85 4.74
CA ALA A 41 -0.51 16.40 3.37
C ALA A 41 -1.92 16.59 2.79
N LEU A 42 -1.98 16.81 1.48
CA LEU A 42 -3.21 16.80 0.71
C LEU A 42 -3.35 15.47 -0.04
N VAL A 43 -4.42 14.73 0.23
CA VAL A 43 -4.75 13.47 -0.45
C VAL A 43 -5.89 13.70 -1.42
N ARG A 44 -5.70 13.35 -2.70
CA ARG A 44 -6.72 13.50 -3.74
C ARG A 44 -6.75 12.29 -4.67
N ASN A 45 -7.94 11.90 -5.10
CA ASN A 45 -8.09 10.94 -6.19
C ASN A 45 -8.30 11.69 -7.50
N ASP A 46 -7.46 11.38 -8.48
CA ASP A 46 -7.59 11.88 -9.83
C ASP A 46 -7.47 10.73 -10.83
N GLN A 47 -8.51 10.58 -11.66
CA GLN A 47 -8.63 9.58 -12.73
C GLN A 47 -8.39 8.11 -12.29
N GLY A 48 -8.61 7.72 -11.03
CA GLY A 48 -8.32 6.33 -10.59
C GLY A 48 -6.85 6.10 -10.19
N ARG A 49 -6.21 7.18 -9.74
CA ARG A 49 -4.98 7.16 -8.95
C ARG A 49 -5.15 8.09 -7.77
N ILE A 50 -4.56 7.73 -6.66
CA ILE A 50 -4.51 8.61 -5.50
C ILE A 50 -3.17 9.33 -5.52
N PHE A 51 -3.20 10.61 -5.20
CA PHE A 51 -2.05 11.48 -5.11
C PHE A 51 -1.97 12.05 -3.71
N VAL A 52 -0.77 12.06 -3.15
CA VAL A 52 -0.48 12.69 -1.85
C VAL A 52 0.54 13.80 -2.09
N GLN A 53 0.22 15.01 -1.67
CA GLN A 53 1.15 16.15 -1.72
C GLN A 53 1.60 16.48 -0.31
N SER A 54 2.91 16.62 -0.09
CA SER A 54 3.46 17.01 1.20
C SER A 54 4.75 17.82 1.00
N ALA A 55 5.15 18.55 2.05
CA ALA A 55 6.47 19.18 2.13
C ALA A 55 7.56 18.19 2.61
N ASP A 56 7.18 17.14 3.35
CA ASP A 56 8.09 16.08 3.82
C ASP A 56 7.77 14.78 3.07
N ILE A 57 8.33 14.65 1.87
CA ILE A 57 8.03 13.56 0.94
C ILE A 57 8.46 12.20 1.51
N ASP A 58 9.61 12.13 2.17
CA ASP A 58 10.17 10.89 2.67
C ASP A 58 9.34 10.33 3.82
N LYS A 59 8.88 11.21 4.72
CA LYS A 59 7.98 10.81 5.80
C LYS A 59 6.61 10.44 5.27
N ALA A 60 6.06 11.21 4.32
CA ALA A 60 4.79 10.88 3.67
C ALA A 60 4.82 9.51 2.97
N VAL A 61 5.92 9.17 2.27
CA VAL A 61 6.12 7.83 1.68
C VAL A 61 6.11 6.75 2.76
N ARG A 62 6.88 6.95 3.85
CA ARG A 62 6.96 5.99 4.98
C ARG A 62 5.64 5.77 5.71
N SER A 63 4.78 6.78 5.74
CA SER A 63 3.43 6.71 6.30
C SER A 63 2.49 5.96 5.35
N VAL A 64 2.40 6.40 4.09
CA VAL A 64 1.43 5.84 3.12
C VAL A 64 1.75 4.39 2.75
N GLN A 65 3.03 3.97 2.78
CA GLN A 65 3.41 2.58 2.55
C GLN A 65 2.88 1.61 3.61
N LYS A 66 2.33 2.07 4.74
CA LYS A 66 1.69 1.23 5.78
C LYS A 66 0.17 1.11 5.61
N VAL A 67 -0.43 1.76 4.61
CA VAL A 67 -1.89 1.79 4.46
C VAL A 67 -2.37 0.56 3.69
N PHE A 68 -3.21 -0.28 4.30
CA PHE A 68 -3.85 -1.40 3.60
C PHE A 68 -4.69 -0.94 2.41
N GLY A 69 -4.58 -1.65 1.30
CA GLY A 69 -5.12 -1.28 -0.01
C GLY A 69 -4.09 -0.62 -0.93
N VAL A 70 -2.97 -0.12 -0.40
CA VAL A 70 -1.86 0.43 -1.20
C VAL A 70 -1.00 -0.71 -1.75
N ALA A 71 -0.92 -0.83 -3.08
CA ALA A 71 -0.02 -1.75 -3.75
C ALA A 71 1.41 -1.18 -3.84
N SER A 72 1.53 0.10 -4.20
CA SER A 72 2.82 0.79 -4.21
C SER A 72 2.64 2.31 -4.13
N VAL A 73 3.69 2.97 -3.67
CA VAL A 73 3.86 4.41 -3.70
C VAL A 73 5.12 4.77 -4.48
N SER A 74 5.07 5.88 -5.20
CA SER A 74 6.23 6.43 -5.91
C SER A 74 6.25 7.93 -5.69
N PRO A 75 7.36 8.51 -5.18
CA PRO A 75 7.64 9.93 -5.39
C PRO A 75 7.66 10.20 -6.89
N VAL A 76 6.92 11.21 -7.35
CA VAL A 76 6.80 11.54 -8.77
C VAL A 76 7.09 13.00 -9.01
N VAL A 77 7.63 13.25 -10.19
CA VAL A 77 7.73 14.59 -10.77
C VAL A 77 6.66 14.74 -11.83
N LYS A 78 5.87 15.81 -11.71
CA LYS A 78 4.75 16.11 -12.63
C LYS A 78 5.20 17.04 -13.76
N CYS A 79 4.81 16.74 -15.00
CA CYS A 79 4.92 17.63 -16.17
C CYS A 79 3.70 17.48 -17.10
N GLY A 80 3.57 18.30 -18.13
CA GLY A 80 2.55 18.11 -19.17
C GLY A 80 2.81 16.86 -19.99
N SER A 81 1.73 16.31 -20.57
CA SER A 81 1.80 15.10 -21.40
C SER A 81 2.19 15.35 -22.86
N ASN A 82 2.55 16.58 -23.26
CA ASN A 82 3.10 16.77 -24.61
C ASN A 82 4.53 16.22 -24.68
N MET A 83 4.93 15.77 -25.87
CA MET A 83 6.19 15.05 -26.05
C MET A 83 7.41 15.90 -25.66
N GLU A 84 7.40 17.18 -26.00
CA GLU A 84 8.52 18.09 -25.73
C GLU A 84 8.74 18.29 -24.23
N GLU A 85 7.67 18.56 -23.47
CA GLU A 85 7.75 18.68 -22.01
C GLU A 85 8.21 17.38 -21.34
N MET A 86 7.70 16.22 -21.78
CA MET A 86 8.13 14.93 -21.23
C MET A 86 9.62 14.68 -21.53
N ARG A 87 10.08 14.93 -22.76
CA ARG A 87 11.50 14.78 -23.14
C ARG A 87 12.40 15.66 -22.28
N ALA A 88 12.09 16.96 -22.19
CA ALA A 88 12.86 17.91 -21.41
C ALA A 88 12.91 17.51 -19.93
N ARG A 89 11.76 17.18 -19.34
CA ARG A 89 11.68 16.86 -17.91
C ARG A 89 12.41 15.57 -17.55
N VAL A 90 12.25 14.51 -18.35
CA VAL A 90 12.91 13.22 -18.08
C VAL A 90 14.41 13.33 -18.31
N ALA A 91 14.85 14.05 -19.34
CA ALA A 91 16.26 14.34 -19.58
C ALA A 91 16.92 15.06 -18.40
N GLU A 92 16.26 16.09 -17.86
CA GLU A 92 16.71 16.79 -16.65
C GLU A 92 16.87 15.84 -15.45
N LEU A 93 15.84 15.04 -15.16
CA LEU A 93 15.85 14.12 -14.02
C LEU A 93 16.87 12.98 -14.16
N SER A 94 17.11 12.54 -15.40
CA SER A 94 18.01 11.42 -15.68
C SER A 94 19.44 11.65 -15.19
N ARG A 95 19.89 12.91 -15.12
CA ARG A 95 21.24 13.24 -14.64
C ARG A 95 21.46 12.80 -13.20
N ASN A 96 20.44 12.93 -12.36
CA ASN A 96 20.50 12.57 -10.94
C ASN A 96 20.20 11.08 -10.70
N TRP A 97 19.56 10.40 -11.65
CA TRP A 97 19.08 9.03 -11.47
C TRP A 97 19.95 7.96 -12.12
N LEU A 98 20.75 8.34 -13.11
CA LEU A 98 21.65 7.45 -13.82
C LEU A 98 23.08 7.64 -13.32
N GLU A 99 23.76 6.53 -13.07
CA GLU A 99 25.19 6.50 -12.75
C GLU A 99 26.02 6.49 -14.04
N GLU A 100 27.26 6.97 -14.00
CA GLU A 100 28.14 6.97 -15.17
C GLU A 100 28.37 5.55 -15.71
N GLY A 101 28.32 5.39 -17.04
CA GLY A 101 28.45 4.09 -17.71
C GLY A 101 27.26 3.13 -17.53
N SER A 102 26.22 3.51 -16.79
CA SER A 102 25.05 2.66 -16.56
C SER A 102 24.13 2.54 -17.78
N THR A 103 23.27 1.53 -17.74
CA THR A 103 22.23 1.30 -18.73
C THR A 103 20.85 1.65 -18.19
N PHE A 104 19.96 2.10 -19.08
CA PHE A 104 18.60 2.45 -18.70
C PHE A 104 17.55 1.99 -19.70
N LYS A 105 16.29 2.05 -19.25
CA LYS A 105 15.10 1.88 -20.07
C LYS A 105 14.03 2.89 -19.66
N ILE A 106 13.31 3.42 -20.65
CA ILE A 106 12.04 4.13 -20.39
C ILE A 106 10.89 3.14 -20.44
N GLU A 107 10.07 3.11 -19.39
CA GLU A 107 8.79 2.38 -19.39
C GLU A 107 7.63 3.38 -19.28
N ALA A 108 6.97 3.63 -20.41
CA ALA A 108 5.81 4.52 -20.48
C ALA A 108 4.51 3.72 -20.39
N ARG A 109 3.55 4.24 -19.62
CA ARG A 109 2.15 3.76 -19.58
C ARG A 109 1.22 4.92 -19.85
N ARG A 110 0.18 4.71 -20.64
CA ARG A 110 -0.70 5.78 -21.13
C ARG A 110 -2.16 5.48 -20.83
N SER A 111 -2.89 6.50 -20.40
CA SER A 111 -4.34 6.50 -20.22
C SER A 111 -4.91 7.82 -20.76
N GLY A 112 -5.96 7.74 -21.58
CA GLY A 112 -6.53 8.89 -22.29
C GLY A 112 -6.27 8.87 -23.80
N SER A 113 -6.49 10.00 -24.47
CA SER A 113 -6.34 10.14 -25.94
C SER A 113 -5.15 11.03 -26.30
N HIS A 114 -4.12 10.49 -26.96
CA HIS A 114 -2.90 11.23 -27.34
C HIS A 114 -2.52 10.87 -28.79
N SER A 115 -1.74 11.74 -29.44
CA SER A 115 -1.23 11.56 -30.81
C SER A 115 -0.12 10.51 -30.92
N TYR A 116 0.32 9.94 -29.81
CA TYR A 116 1.39 8.95 -29.73
C TYR A 116 0.96 7.75 -28.87
N ASN A 117 1.59 6.60 -29.11
CA ASN A 117 1.46 5.43 -28.26
C ASN A 117 2.60 5.36 -27.22
N SER A 118 2.50 4.43 -26.25
CA SER A 118 3.49 4.31 -25.17
C SER A 118 4.89 3.97 -25.68
N MET A 119 5.01 3.18 -26.75
CA MET A 119 6.32 2.82 -27.32
C MET A 119 6.97 4.03 -27.99
N GLN A 120 6.20 4.85 -28.71
CA GLN A 120 6.67 6.10 -29.32
C GLN A 120 7.11 7.10 -28.25
N ALA A 121 6.34 7.23 -27.16
CA ALA A 121 6.75 8.05 -26.02
C ALA A 121 8.05 7.55 -25.40
N ALA A 122 8.15 6.25 -25.11
CA ALA A 122 9.36 5.67 -24.53
C ALA A 122 10.59 5.86 -25.41
N ALA A 123 10.47 5.66 -26.72
CA ALA A 123 11.57 5.86 -27.68
C ALA A 123 12.02 7.33 -27.75
N SER A 124 11.07 8.27 -27.88
CA SER A 124 11.39 9.70 -28.02
C SER A 124 11.96 10.30 -26.72
N ILE A 125 11.45 9.86 -25.56
CA ILE A 125 12.01 10.22 -24.25
C ILE A 125 13.39 9.59 -24.06
N GLY A 126 13.58 8.33 -24.46
CA GLY A 126 14.86 7.64 -24.37
C GLY A 126 15.96 8.31 -25.20
N GLU A 127 15.63 8.77 -26.41
CA GLU A 127 16.54 9.57 -27.24
C GLU A 127 16.98 10.86 -26.51
N ALA A 128 16.03 11.59 -25.91
CA ALA A 128 16.35 12.81 -25.16
C ALA A 128 17.25 12.55 -23.94
N VAL A 129 17.03 11.43 -23.24
CA VAL A 129 17.90 11.00 -22.12
C VAL A 129 19.31 10.65 -22.60
N LEU A 130 19.44 9.98 -23.74
CA LEU A 130 20.75 9.68 -24.32
C LEU A 130 21.53 10.96 -24.65
N TRP A 131 20.91 11.92 -25.33
CA TRP A 131 21.57 13.20 -25.65
C TRP A 131 21.95 13.98 -24.40
N ALA A 132 21.10 13.99 -23.37
CA ALA A 132 21.39 14.71 -22.13
C ALA A 132 22.54 14.11 -21.30
N ASN A 133 22.96 12.88 -21.59
CA ASN A 133 24.03 12.15 -20.91
C ASN A 133 25.08 11.60 -21.90
N GLU A 134 25.25 12.23 -23.06
CA GLU A 134 26.20 11.80 -24.11
C GLU A 134 27.65 11.73 -23.60
N ASP A 135 27.97 12.56 -22.63
CA ASP A 135 29.27 12.70 -21.96
C ASP A 135 29.51 11.65 -20.87
N ARG A 136 28.51 10.82 -20.54
CA ARG A 136 28.54 9.92 -19.37
C ARG A 136 28.51 8.44 -19.72
N GLY A 137 28.65 8.09 -21.00
CA GLY A 137 28.67 6.70 -21.48
C GLY A 137 27.38 5.92 -21.24
N ILE A 138 26.25 6.60 -21.05
CA ILE A 138 24.94 5.98 -20.80
C ILE A 138 24.43 5.24 -22.04
N LYS A 139 23.84 4.06 -21.84
CA LYS A 139 23.29 3.23 -22.94
C LYS A 139 21.87 2.77 -22.65
N VAL A 140 21.10 2.49 -23.71
CA VAL A 140 19.78 1.87 -23.58
C VAL A 140 19.94 0.34 -23.49
N ASN A 141 19.31 -0.28 -22.51
CA ASN A 141 19.15 -1.73 -22.42
C ASN A 141 17.69 -2.08 -22.11
N ILE A 142 16.95 -2.60 -23.08
CA ILE A 142 15.51 -2.87 -22.94
C ILE A 142 15.18 -4.17 -22.17
N HIS A 143 16.17 -5.05 -22.01
CA HIS A 143 16.01 -6.38 -21.41
C HIS A 143 16.48 -6.41 -19.95
N HIS A 144 17.68 -5.88 -19.68
CA HIS A 144 18.30 -5.87 -18.36
C HIS A 144 18.90 -4.49 -18.04
N PRO A 145 18.07 -3.44 -17.93
CA PRO A 145 18.56 -2.11 -17.56
C PRO A 145 19.03 -2.08 -16.10
N ASP A 146 20.08 -1.31 -15.82
CA ASP A 146 20.48 -0.99 -14.44
C ASP A 146 19.45 -0.08 -13.78
N LYS A 147 18.84 0.84 -14.56
CA LYS A 147 17.76 1.72 -14.08
C LYS A 147 16.58 1.76 -15.04
N VAL A 148 15.37 1.64 -14.50
CA VAL A 148 14.13 1.91 -15.24
C VAL A 148 13.59 3.27 -14.84
N ILE A 149 13.33 4.11 -15.83
CA ILE A 149 12.62 5.38 -15.64
C ILE A 149 11.19 5.19 -16.14
N TYR A 150 10.23 5.36 -15.24
CA TYR A 150 8.82 5.18 -15.51
C TYR A 150 8.16 6.52 -15.84
N VAL A 151 7.28 6.49 -16.83
CA VAL A 151 6.48 7.65 -17.24
C VAL A 151 5.02 7.23 -17.29
N GLU A 152 4.24 7.62 -16.27
CA GLU A 152 2.80 7.37 -16.23
C GLU A 152 2.06 8.59 -16.80
N ILE A 153 1.58 8.46 -18.03
CA ILE A 153 0.92 9.50 -18.83
C ILE A 153 -0.60 9.35 -18.67
N ARG A 154 -1.27 10.41 -18.22
CA ARG A 154 -2.72 10.41 -17.94
C ARG A 154 -3.34 11.73 -18.37
N GLU A 155 -4.22 11.66 -19.38
CA GLU A 155 -4.83 12.84 -20.01
C GLU A 155 -3.77 13.91 -20.36
N ASN A 156 -3.83 15.09 -19.72
CA ASN A 156 -2.95 16.21 -20.04
C ASN A 156 -1.66 16.26 -19.20
N MET A 157 -1.43 15.26 -18.33
CA MET A 157 -0.29 15.24 -17.41
C MET A 157 0.54 13.95 -17.56
N ALA A 158 1.82 14.04 -17.26
CA ALA A 158 2.72 12.91 -17.08
C ALA A 158 3.37 12.94 -15.69
N TYR A 159 3.59 11.75 -15.13
CA TYR A 159 4.21 11.54 -13.83
C TYR A 159 5.45 10.68 -14.02
N VAL A 160 6.62 11.26 -13.77
CA VAL A 160 7.93 10.65 -13.97
C VAL A 160 8.49 10.19 -12.63
N PHE A 161 9.00 8.95 -12.57
CA PHE A 161 9.58 8.38 -11.35
C PHE A 161 10.48 7.20 -11.66
N SER A 162 11.33 6.84 -10.69
CA SER A 162 12.29 5.74 -10.79
C SER A 162 12.00 4.57 -9.88
N ASP A 163 11.19 4.77 -8.83
CA ASP A 163 11.11 3.82 -7.73
C ASP A 163 9.65 3.43 -7.43
N TYR A 164 9.46 2.12 -7.25
CA TYR A 164 8.23 1.56 -6.70
C TYR A 164 8.51 1.13 -5.27
N VAL A 165 7.97 1.87 -4.31
CA VAL A 165 8.01 1.48 -2.90
C VAL A 165 6.76 0.62 -2.64
N PRO A 166 6.92 -0.68 -2.32
CA PRO A 166 5.78 -1.58 -2.17
C PRO A 166 4.98 -1.24 -0.91
N GLY A 167 3.65 -1.28 -1.03
CA GLY A 167 2.73 -1.22 0.11
C GLY A 167 2.22 -2.61 0.50
N PRO A 168 1.42 -2.73 1.58
CA PRO A 168 0.91 -4.01 2.08
C PRO A 168 -0.04 -4.71 1.11
N GLY A 169 -0.59 -4.02 0.11
CA GLY A 169 -1.62 -4.53 -0.77
C GLY A 169 -2.93 -4.79 -0.02
N GLY A 170 -3.71 -5.77 -0.48
CA GLY A 170 -5.00 -6.11 0.13
C GLY A 170 -6.10 -5.10 -0.15
N LEU A 171 -7.04 -4.97 0.78
CA LEU A 171 -8.21 -4.11 0.67
C LEU A 171 -8.14 -2.91 1.63
N PRO A 172 -8.74 -1.76 1.29
CA PRO A 172 -8.83 -0.64 2.20
C PRO A 172 -9.49 -1.05 3.52
N MET A 173 -8.81 -0.81 4.64
CA MET A 173 -9.30 -1.16 5.97
C MET A 173 -10.65 -0.48 6.26
N GLY A 174 -11.63 -1.24 6.74
CA GLY A 174 -13.02 -0.80 6.93
C GLY A 174 -13.94 -1.01 5.71
N SER A 175 -13.40 -1.42 4.56
CA SER A 175 -14.22 -1.73 3.38
C SER A 175 -15.08 -2.99 3.55
N GLN A 176 -14.62 -3.97 4.35
CA GLN A 176 -15.28 -5.25 4.66
C GLN A 176 -15.95 -5.26 6.04
N GLY A 177 -16.19 -4.09 6.63
CA GLY A 177 -16.86 -3.98 7.93
C GLY A 177 -15.90 -4.12 9.11
N LYS A 178 -16.43 -4.52 10.26
CA LYS A 178 -15.75 -4.50 11.55
C LYS A 178 -15.71 -5.89 12.16
N VAL A 179 -14.58 -6.25 12.74
CA VAL A 179 -14.40 -7.51 13.47
C VAL A 179 -13.93 -7.23 14.90
N LEU A 180 -14.18 -8.15 15.82
CA LEU A 180 -13.45 -8.22 17.08
C LEU A 180 -12.25 -9.12 16.89
N ALA A 181 -11.09 -8.69 17.35
CA ALA A 181 -9.89 -9.51 17.36
C ALA A 181 -9.40 -9.65 18.79
N MET A 182 -9.24 -10.88 19.26
CA MET A 182 -8.49 -11.14 20.48
C MET A 182 -7.03 -10.76 20.23
N VAL A 183 -6.39 -10.04 21.16
CA VAL A 183 -4.98 -9.62 21.05
C VAL A 183 -4.29 -9.84 22.40
N ARG A 184 -3.92 -11.10 22.68
CA ARG A 184 -3.19 -11.49 23.91
C ARG A 184 -1.68 -11.45 23.73
N ASN A 185 -1.20 -11.67 22.50
CA ASN A 185 0.21 -11.78 22.15
C ASN A 185 0.43 -11.46 20.65
N ASP A 186 1.68 -11.58 20.20
CA ASP A 186 2.04 -11.27 18.81
C ASP A 186 1.43 -12.22 17.77
N ARG A 187 1.10 -13.45 18.16
CA ARG A 187 0.43 -14.43 17.29
C ARG A 187 -1.01 -13.98 17.00
N ASP A 188 -1.73 -13.57 18.03
CA ASP A 188 -3.04 -12.94 17.88
C ASP A 188 -2.97 -11.64 17.07
N ALA A 189 -1.96 -10.79 17.30
CA ALA A 189 -1.75 -9.57 16.52
C ALA A 189 -1.50 -9.88 15.04
N LEU A 190 -0.74 -10.93 14.71
CA LEU A 190 -0.55 -11.37 13.32
C LEU A 190 -1.88 -11.78 12.68
N ALA A 191 -2.71 -12.56 13.39
CA ALA A 191 -4.04 -12.94 12.90
C ALA A 191 -4.95 -11.72 12.65
N ALA A 192 -4.98 -10.77 13.59
CA ALA A 192 -5.71 -9.51 13.43
C ALA A 192 -5.20 -8.73 12.21
N TRP A 193 -3.88 -8.60 12.06
CA TRP A 193 -3.25 -7.91 10.94
C TRP A 193 -3.62 -8.52 9.58
N LEU A 194 -3.68 -9.85 9.48
CA LEU A 194 -4.10 -10.55 8.25
C LEU A 194 -5.56 -10.24 7.89
N ILE A 195 -6.43 -10.12 8.89
CA ILE A 195 -7.84 -9.72 8.68
C ILE A 195 -7.95 -8.23 8.35
N MET A 196 -7.11 -7.37 8.92
CA MET A 196 -7.00 -5.96 8.52
C MET A 196 -6.59 -5.82 7.05
N LYS A 197 -5.65 -6.64 6.58
CA LYS A 197 -5.25 -6.73 5.16
C LYS A 197 -6.39 -7.14 4.24
N ARG A 198 -7.37 -7.89 4.76
CA ARG A 198 -8.62 -8.23 4.04
C ARG A 198 -9.66 -7.12 4.07
N GLY A 199 -9.33 -5.94 4.59
CA GLY A 199 -10.21 -4.77 4.56
C GLY A 199 -11.18 -4.68 5.73
N CYS A 200 -11.05 -5.53 6.74
CA CYS A 200 -11.80 -5.42 7.99
C CYS A 200 -11.14 -4.40 8.93
N ARG A 201 -11.91 -3.64 9.69
CA ARG A 201 -11.38 -2.82 10.79
C ARG A 201 -11.52 -3.60 12.09
N CYS A 202 -10.44 -3.71 12.86
CA CYS A 202 -10.44 -4.46 14.11
C CYS A 202 -10.85 -3.58 15.29
N VAL A 203 -11.64 -4.16 16.19
CA VAL A 203 -11.70 -3.76 17.59
C VAL A 203 -10.87 -4.78 18.35
N ALA A 204 -9.74 -4.34 18.90
CA ALA A 204 -8.85 -5.20 19.67
C ALA A 204 -9.45 -5.45 21.06
N VAL A 205 -9.53 -6.72 21.45
CA VAL A 205 -9.90 -7.18 22.79
C VAL A 205 -8.61 -7.63 23.46
N GLY A 206 -8.17 -6.92 24.49
CA GLY A 206 -6.88 -7.20 25.13
C GLY A 206 -6.45 -6.08 26.07
N GLU A 207 -5.23 -6.22 26.58
CA GLU A 207 -4.59 -5.18 27.37
C GLU A 207 -3.75 -4.27 26.48
N ASP A 208 -3.50 -3.06 26.98
CA ASP A 208 -2.62 -2.11 26.31
C ASP A 208 -1.17 -2.60 26.42
N GLY A 209 -0.45 -2.67 25.31
CA GLY A 209 0.90 -3.21 25.30
C GLY A 209 1.48 -3.46 23.92
N PRO A 210 2.64 -4.14 23.84
CA PRO A 210 3.42 -4.22 22.60
C PRO A 210 2.67 -4.80 21.40
N SER A 211 1.83 -5.80 21.61
CA SER A 211 1.07 -6.44 20.52
C SER A 211 -0.09 -5.58 20.02
N THR A 212 -0.70 -4.76 20.87
CA THR A 212 -1.74 -3.80 20.46
C THR A 212 -1.14 -2.54 19.85
N ASP A 213 0.01 -2.07 20.33
CA ASP A 213 0.79 -0.99 19.72
C ASP A 213 1.29 -1.34 18.32
N LEU A 214 1.67 -2.60 18.10
CA LEU A 214 2.00 -3.11 16.78
C LEU A 214 0.84 -2.89 15.81
N LEU A 215 -0.40 -3.20 16.18
CA LEU A 215 -1.57 -2.98 15.33
C LEU A 215 -1.90 -1.49 15.17
N ARG A 216 -1.72 -0.66 16.21
CA ARG A 216 -1.93 0.80 16.11
C ARG A 216 -1.00 1.46 15.11
N SER A 217 0.20 0.91 14.89
CA SER A 217 1.10 1.42 13.84
C SER A 217 0.55 1.23 12.41
N TRP A 218 -0.47 0.38 12.24
CA TRP A 218 -1.20 0.14 10.98
C TRP A 218 -2.63 0.72 10.98
N ASP A 219 -3.24 0.90 12.15
CA ASP A 219 -4.51 1.60 12.37
C ASP A 219 -4.43 2.50 13.61
N PRO A 220 -4.04 3.77 13.46
CA PRO A 220 -3.96 4.70 14.58
C PRO A 220 -5.28 4.87 15.35
N ASP A 221 -6.40 4.68 14.65
CA ASP A 221 -7.75 4.80 15.22
C ASP A 221 -8.29 3.46 15.76
N MET A 222 -7.43 2.44 15.90
CA MET A 222 -7.86 1.13 16.38
C MET A 222 -8.42 1.23 17.80
N LYS A 223 -9.67 0.78 17.96
CA LYS A 223 -10.31 0.72 19.26
C LYS A 223 -9.78 -0.47 20.06
N LEU A 224 -9.25 -0.20 21.25
CA LEU A 224 -8.93 -1.19 22.27
C LEU A 224 -10.08 -1.30 23.28
N VAL A 225 -10.45 -2.52 23.64
CA VAL A 225 -11.43 -2.81 24.70
C VAL A 225 -10.88 -3.86 25.65
N SER A 226 -11.21 -3.73 26.93
CA SER A 226 -10.79 -4.67 27.96
C SER A 226 -11.30 -6.09 27.67
N PRO A 227 -10.55 -7.14 28.07
CA PRO A 227 -10.99 -8.51 27.97
C PRO A 227 -12.36 -8.74 28.62
N GLY A 228 -13.16 -9.60 28.02
CA GLY A 228 -14.49 -9.95 28.51
C GLY A 228 -15.16 -10.99 27.63
N ASP A 229 -16.42 -11.28 27.93
CA ASP A 229 -17.23 -12.22 27.16
C ASP A 229 -17.37 -11.78 25.69
N MET A 230 -16.91 -12.63 24.77
CA MET A 230 -16.83 -12.33 23.34
C MET A 230 -18.22 -12.21 22.70
N VAL A 231 -19.21 -12.94 23.21
CA VAL A 231 -20.61 -12.83 22.76
C VAL A 231 -21.13 -11.43 23.03
N SER A 232 -21.05 -10.98 24.27
CA SER A 232 -21.49 -9.65 24.70
C SER A 232 -20.74 -8.53 23.96
N LEU A 233 -19.42 -8.68 23.79
CA LEU A 233 -18.60 -7.73 23.05
C LEU A 233 -19.00 -7.68 21.57
N SER A 234 -19.29 -8.81 20.94
CA SER A 234 -19.68 -8.87 19.52
C SER A 234 -20.95 -8.07 19.24
N TYR A 235 -21.97 -8.20 20.09
CA TYR A 235 -23.18 -7.39 20.02
C TYR A 235 -22.91 -5.92 20.29
N ARG A 236 -22.20 -5.60 21.39
CA ARG A 236 -21.89 -4.23 21.80
C ARG A 236 -21.16 -3.44 20.71
N HIS A 237 -20.20 -4.08 20.05
CA HIS A 237 -19.39 -3.44 19.03
C HIS A 237 -19.91 -3.63 17.60
N ARG A 238 -21.03 -4.35 17.44
CA ARG A 238 -21.64 -4.71 16.15
C ARG A 238 -20.61 -5.35 15.22
N ALA A 239 -19.84 -6.29 15.77
CA ALA A 239 -18.82 -7.00 15.02
C ALA A 239 -19.49 -8.00 14.07
N ALA A 240 -19.05 -8.03 12.82
CA ALA A 240 -19.51 -8.99 11.84
C ALA A 240 -18.85 -10.37 12.01
N ALA A 241 -17.76 -10.44 12.77
CA ALA A 241 -17.00 -11.65 13.03
C ALA A 241 -16.08 -11.48 14.26
N VAL A 242 -15.60 -12.59 14.79
CA VAL A 242 -14.54 -12.68 15.80
C VAL A 242 -13.28 -13.31 15.19
N VAL A 243 -12.11 -12.88 15.61
CA VAL A 243 -10.81 -13.35 15.12
C VAL A 243 -9.95 -13.80 16.30
N PHE A 244 -9.35 -14.98 16.17
CA PHE A 244 -8.35 -15.50 17.09
C PHE A 244 -7.06 -15.88 16.35
N GLY A 245 -5.94 -15.81 17.07
CA GLY A 245 -4.64 -16.29 16.61
C GLY A 245 -4.39 -17.77 16.91
N SER A 246 -5.43 -18.59 17.06
CA SER A 246 -5.31 -20.01 17.43
C SER A 246 -4.51 -20.83 16.41
N SER A 247 -3.91 -21.90 16.89
CA SER A 247 -3.31 -23.00 16.14
C SER A 247 -4.26 -24.19 16.07
N ILE A 248 -3.94 -25.19 15.24
CA ILE A 248 -4.69 -26.45 15.22
C ILE A 248 -4.65 -27.21 16.55
N ALA A 249 -3.68 -26.93 17.42
CA ALA A 249 -3.57 -27.55 18.74
C ALA A 249 -4.52 -26.94 19.79
N ASP A 250 -5.12 -25.78 19.51
CA ASP A 250 -6.02 -25.07 20.42
C ASP A 250 -7.48 -25.56 20.26
N GLU A 251 -7.69 -26.88 20.40
CA GLU A 251 -8.98 -27.55 20.12
C GLU A 251 -10.17 -26.89 20.86
N ASP A 252 -9.98 -26.52 22.13
CA ASP A 252 -11.02 -25.87 22.95
C ASP A 252 -11.46 -24.51 22.38
N GLU A 253 -10.54 -23.72 21.82
CA GLU A 253 -10.85 -22.43 21.20
C GLU A 253 -11.53 -22.65 19.84
N LEU A 254 -11.07 -23.63 19.06
CA LEU A 254 -11.63 -23.98 17.74
C LEU A 254 -13.07 -24.51 17.81
N LEU A 255 -13.41 -25.22 18.90
CA LEU A 255 -14.73 -25.80 19.12
C LEU A 255 -15.74 -24.82 19.77
N GLN A 256 -15.37 -23.55 19.98
CA GLN A 256 -16.31 -22.54 20.48
C GLN A 256 -17.45 -22.29 19.48
N THR A 257 -18.63 -22.83 19.79
CA THR A 257 -19.85 -22.70 18.97
C THR A 257 -20.82 -21.63 19.49
N GLU A 258 -20.56 -21.04 20.65
CA GLU A 258 -21.48 -20.11 21.33
C GLU A 258 -21.42 -18.67 20.78
N ILE A 259 -20.43 -18.36 19.94
CA ILE A 259 -20.28 -17.02 19.35
C ILE A 259 -21.32 -16.85 18.21
N PRO A 260 -22.21 -15.85 18.28
CA PRO A 260 -23.35 -15.71 17.36
C PRO A 260 -22.96 -15.13 15.98
N VAL A 261 -21.66 -15.00 15.71
CA VAL A 261 -21.09 -14.47 14.47
C VAL A 261 -19.96 -15.40 14.00
N PRO A 262 -19.61 -15.39 12.71
CA PRO A 262 -18.49 -16.18 12.21
C PRO A 262 -17.20 -15.94 13.01
N VAL A 263 -16.47 -17.03 13.27
CA VAL A 263 -15.17 -17.00 13.93
C VAL A 263 -14.10 -17.35 12.90
N PHE A 264 -13.05 -16.53 12.85
CA PHE A 264 -11.93 -16.71 11.93
C PHE A 264 -10.66 -17.06 12.69
N TYR A 265 -9.92 -18.03 12.13
CA TYR A 265 -8.61 -18.47 12.61
C TYR A 265 -7.58 -18.34 11.47
N PRO A 266 -7.12 -17.12 11.12
CA PRO A 266 -6.36 -16.85 9.89
C PRO A 266 -5.04 -17.63 9.76
N ILE A 267 -4.50 -18.11 10.89
CA ILE A 267 -3.19 -18.77 10.99
C ILE A 267 -3.28 -20.17 11.60
N VAL A 268 -4.48 -20.77 11.66
CA VAL A 268 -4.70 -22.09 12.30
C VAL A 268 -3.83 -23.19 11.70
N GLY A 269 -3.63 -23.15 10.38
CA GLY A 269 -2.84 -24.13 9.63
C GLY A 269 -1.37 -23.73 9.43
N TRP A 270 -0.91 -22.63 10.02
CA TRP A 270 0.49 -22.19 9.87
C TRP A 270 1.39 -22.92 10.84
N SER A 271 2.60 -23.22 10.38
CA SER A 271 3.71 -23.66 11.24
C SER A 271 4.23 -22.52 12.11
N GLU A 272 4.92 -22.85 13.21
CA GLU A 272 5.53 -21.84 14.09
C GLU A 272 6.57 -20.99 13.36
N ASP A 273 7.28 -21.56 12.38
CA ASP A 273 8.25 -20.82 11.56
C ASP A 273 7.57 -19.78 10.67
N GLU A 274 6.42 -20.12 10.07
CA GLU A 274 5.61 -19.18 9.28
C GLU A 274 5.04 -18.06 10.14
N VAL A 275 4.55 -18.39 11.34
CA VAL A 275 4.05 -17.41 12.32
C VAL A 275 5.18 -16.49 12.76
N ALA A 276 6.33 -17.03 13.15
CA ALA A 276 7.50 -16.25 13.55
C ALA A 276 8.00 -15.35 12.42
N LYS A 277 8.00 -15.84 11.17
CA LYS A 277 8.33 -15.03 9.99
C LYS A 277 7.32 -13.90 9.81
N GLY A 278 6.02 -14.17 9.89
CA GLY A 278 4.98 -13.16 9.76
C GLY A 278 5.08 -12.07 10.82
N ILE A 279 5.30 -12.43 12.08
CA ILE A 279 5.51 -11.46 13.18
C ILE A 279 6.73 -10.56 12.90
N ARG A 280 7.84 -11.12 12.42
CA ARG A 280 9.03 -10.33 12.06
C ARG A 280 8.74 -9.34 10.93
N GLU A 281 8.00 -9.76 9.91
CA GLU A 281 7.66 -8.92 8.75
C GLU A 281 6.78 -7.73 9.15
N ILE A 282 5.73 -7.96 9.94
CA ILE A 282 4.83 -6.88 10.37
C ILE A 282 5.53 -5.89 11.32
N LYS A 283 6.43 -6.38 12.20
CA LYS A 283 7.25 -5.52 13.08
C LYS A 283 8.25 -4.68 12.31
N ALA A 284 8.79 -5.20 11.21
CA ALA A 284 9.69 -4.46 10.34
C ALA A 284 8.97 -3.42 9.46
N GLY A 285 7.63 -3.31 9.55
CA GLY A 285 6.84 -2.43 8.70
C GLY A 285 6.89 -2.80 7.23
N ARG A 286 7.26 -4.05 6.90
CA ARG A 286 7.34 -4.53 5.52
C ARG A 286 6.01 -5.15 5.11
N PRO A 287 5.60 -5.00 3.84
CA PRO A 287 4.51 -5.79 3.29
C PRO A 287 4.82 -7.26 3.51
N ALA A 288 4.02 -7.93 4.33
CA ALA A 288 4.16 -9.36 4.48
C ALA A 288 3.78 -9.99 3.13
N HIS A 289 4.79 -10.43 2.36
CA HIS A 289 4.64 -11.24 1.14
C HIS A 289 4.31 -12.68 1.57
N ILE A 290 3.31 -12.81 2.44
CA ILE A 290 2.79 -14.09 2.86
C ILE A 290 1.77 -14.45 1.79
N GLY A 291 2.20 -15.33 0.90
CA GLY A 291 1.33 -15.97 -0.07
C GLY A 291 0.19 -16.61 0.69
N LEU A 292 -0.99 -16.03 0.58
CA LEU A 292 -2.21 -16.78 0.85
C LEU A 292 -2.39 -17.63 -0.40
N VAL A 293 -2.02 -18.90 -0.28
CA VAL A 293 -2.44 -19.95 -1.20
C VAL A 293 -3.96 -20.00 -1.22
#